data_AF-A0A7H4LAG1-F1
#
_entry.id   AF-A0A7H4LAG1-F1
#
_cell.length_a   1.000
_cell.length_b   1.000
_cell.length_c   1.000
_cell.angle_alpha   90.00
_cell.angle_beta   90.00
_cell.angle_gamma   90.00
#
_symmetry.space_group_name_H-M   'P 1'
#
loop_
_entity.id
_entity.type
_entity.pdbx_description
1 polymer ?
#
loop_
_entity_poly.entity_id
_entity_poly.type
_entity_poly.pdbx_seq_one_letter_code
_entity_poly.pdbx_strand_id
1 'polypeptide(L)'
;MAYAISADAAAAALIIKDPYLHYGAMAARGEIFKAKNGPISYCMLRGFIGKYTYNGDKYDAVASPTGAADDKCRDDVTKALKLSAPCEANNCTFNGAGNGGGGAGQADLYASSSFCYMASRVGLIDSKATSRKTTPAAYRAAAEKICLFSLEEAKASYPRARATDVPYICMDLVYQYSLLMDGFGLEPTKEITVVEKVKHGEYFIKTAWPLGEAIEAVSPTKRLQDA
;
A
#
# COMPACT_ATOMS: atom_id res chain seq x y z
N MET A 1 -1.75 -0.96 -7.86
CA MET A 1 -2.12 0.29 -8.54
C MET A 1 -3.49 0.65 -8.05
N ALA A 2 -3.59 1.63 -7.15
CA ALA A 2 -4.84 2.27 -6.81
C ALA A 2 -4.88 3.55 -7.63
N TYR A 3 -5.76 3.62 -8.62
CA TYR A 3 -6.09 4.87 -9.28
C TYR A 3 -7.45 5.31 -8.73
N ALA A 4 -7.53 6.52 -8.21
CA ALA A 4 -8.79 7.24 -8.06
C ALA A 4 -8.93 8.10 -9.32
N ILE A 5 -9.84 7.71 -10.22
CA ILE A 5 -10.17 8.50 -11.41
C ILE A 5 -11.43 9.29 -11.06
N SER A 6 -11.33 10.61 -10.94
CA SER A 6 -12.49 11.50 -11.00
C SER A 6 -12.84 11.71 -12.48
N ALA A 7 -14.13 11.60 -12.81
CA ALA A 7 -14.65 11.57 -14.18
C ALA A 7 -14.33 12.80 -15.05
N ASP A 8 -13.82 13.91 -14.50
CA ASP A 8 -13.47 15.12 -15.26
C ASP A 8 -12.05 15.11 -15.86
N ALA A 9 -11.24 14.06 -15.64
CA ALA A 9 -9.84 14.04 -16.10
C ALA A 9 -9.67 13.62 -17.58
N ALA A 10 -10.74 13.23 -18.28
CA ALA A 10 -10.64 12.67 -19.64
C ALA A 10 -10.37 13.70 -20.75
N ALA A 11 -10.39 15.02 -20.48
CA ALA A 11 -10.33 16.04 -21.53
C ALA A 11 -8.97 16.73 -21.75
N ALA A 12 -7.91 16.40 -21.00
CA ALA A 12 -6.59 16.99 -21.24
C ALA A 12 -5.48 15.97 -20.94
N ALA A 13 -4.99 15.30 -21.99
CA ALA A 13 -3.75 14.55 -21.96
C ALA A 13 -2.53 15.50 -21.87
N LEU A 14 -2.41 16.20 -20.74
CA LEU A 14 -1.10 16.57 -20.22
C LEU A 14 -0.51 15.30 -19.62
N ILE A 15 0.79 15.04 -19.85
CA ILE A 15 1.53 13.99 -19.16
C ILE A 15 1.52 14.36 -17.67
N ILE A 16 0.48 13.95 -16.94
CA ILE A 16 0.46 14.01 -15.48
C ILE A 16 1.52 13.01 -15.05
N LYS A 17 2.69 13.50 -14.63
CA LYS A 17 3.64 12.70 -13.88
C LYS A 17 2.87 12.18 -12.66
N ASP A 18 2.48 10.91 -12.66
CA ASP A 18 1.81 10.29 -11.53
C ASP A 18 2.76 10.43 -10.32
N PRO A 19 2.42 11.28 -9.33
CA PRO A 19 3.31 11.54 -8.22
C PRO A 19 3.48 10.30 -7.33
N TYR A 20 2.66 9.27 -7.54
CA TYR A 20 2.70 7.99 -6.84
C TYR A 20 3.34 6.85 -7.64
N LEU A 21 3.94 7.13 -8.81
CA LEU A 21 4.80 6.16 -9.47
C LEU A 21 5.92 5.73 -8.51
N HIS A 22 6.23 4.42 -8.49
CA HIS A 22 7.16 3.74 -7.56
C HIS A 22 6.63 3.43 -6.16
N TYR A 23 5.38 3.77 -5.84
CA TYR A 23 4.77 3.50 -4.52
C TYR A 23 3.80 2.29 -4.51
N GLY A 24 3.82 1.47 -5.56
CA GLY A 24 3.17 0.15 -5.54
C GLY A 24 3.93 -0.83 -4.63
N ALA A 25 3.25 -1.82 -4.04
CA ALA A 25 3.84 -2.71 -3.01
C ALA A 25 5.24 -3.27 -3.33
N MET A 26 5.49 -3.71 -4.58
CA MET A 26 6.81 -4.19 -4.98
C MET A 26 7.80 -3.04 -5.22
N ALA A 27 7.38 -2.00 -5.95
CA ALA A 27 8.23 -0.85 -6.23
C ALA A 27 8.68 -0.12 -4.95
N ALA A 28 7.79 -0.03 -3.97
CA ALA A 28 8.05 0.59 -2.68
C ALA A 28 9.19 -0.09 -1.93
N ARG A 29 9.33 -1.42 -2.01
CA ARG A 29 10.50 -2.12 -1.44
C ARG A 29 11.81 -1.57 -2.01
N GLY A 30 11.86 -1.32 -3.31
CA GLY A 30 13.02 -0.70 -3.97
C GLY A 30 13.31 0.70 -3.43
N GLU A 31 12.30 1.54 -3.28
CA GLU A 31 12.45 2.89 -2.71
C GLU A 31 12.88 2.87 -1.23
N ILE A 32 12.36 1.94 -0.43
CA ILE A 32 12.78 1.72 0.97
C ILE A 32 14.26 1.30 1.03
N PHE A 33 14.69 0.41 0.13
CA PHE A 33 16.10 0.02 0.05
C PHE A 33 17.02 1.12 -0.48
N LYS A 34 16.51 2.09 -1.26
CA LYS A 34 17.26 3.30 -1.64
C LYS A 34 17.42 4.27 -0.47
N ALA A 35 16.41 4.35 0.40
CA ALA A 35 16.37 5.28 1.51
C ALA A 35 17.22 4.85 2.72
N LYS A 36 17.56 3.56 2.84
CA LYS A 36 18.37 3.03 3.95
C LYS A 36 19.84 3.45 3.85
N ASN A 37 20.49 3.55 5.00
CA ASN A 37 21.91 3.85 5.09
C ASN A 37 22.76 2.57 5.09
N GLY A 38 23.44 2.29 3.98
CA GLY A 38 24.35 1.16 3.86
C GLY A 38 23.65 -0.17 3.51
N PRO A 39 24.33 -1.32 3.68
CA PRO A 39 23.80 -2.61 3.22
C PRO A 39 22.73 -3.20 4.15
N ILE A 40 22.78 -2.86 5.44
CA ILE A 40 21.86 -3.37 6.46
C ILE A 40 20.50 -2.67 6.36
N SER A 41 19.43 -3.45 6.49
CA SER A 41 18.06 -2.97 6.58
C SER A 41 17.41 -3.43 7.89
N TYR A 42 16.79 -2.49 8.59
CA TYR A 42 15.96 -2.78 9.77
C TYR A 42 14.54 -3.21 9.42
N CYS A 43 14.21 -3.36 8.14
CA CYS A 43 12.92 -3.87 7.67
C CYS A 43 12.95 -5.38 7.36
N MET A 44 14.13 -5.99 7.35
CA MET A 44 14.33 -7.39 6.96
C MET A 44 14.36 -8.32 8.18
N LEU A 45 13.64 -9.44 8.08
CA LEU A 45 13.55 -10.42 9.17
C LEU A 45 14.91 -11.01 9.55
N ARG A 46 15.09 -11.33 10.84
CA ARG A 46 16.35 -11.85 11.38
C ARG A 46 16.79 -13.11 10.61
N GLY A 47 18.06 -13.12 10.22
CA GLY A 47 18.68 -14.24 9.48
C GLY A 47 18.52 -14.17 7.96
N PHE A 48 17.82 -13.17 7.41
CA PHE A 48 17.75 -12.99 5.97
C PHE A 48 18.97 -12.24 5.42
N ILE A 49 19.63 -12.83 4.42
CA ILE A 49 20.72 -12.22 3.65
C ILE A 49 20.43 -12.50 2.17
N GLY A 50 20.22 -11.46 1.38
CA GLY A 50 19.95 -11.64 -0.04
C GLY A 50 19.95 -10.33 -0.81
N LYS A 51 19.38 -10.39 -2.01
CA LYS A 51 19.18 -9.22 -2.88
C LYS A 51 17.73 -9.14 -3.31
N TYR A 52 17.21 -7.92 -3.36
CA TYR A 52 15.93 -7.61 -3.97
C TYR A 52 16.18 -7.07 -5.38
N THR A 53 15.46 -7.59 -6.37
CA THR A 53 15.55 -7.10 -7.75
C THR A 53 14.20 -6.57 -8.18
N TYR A 54 14.17 -5.34 -8.67
CA TYR A 54 12.96 -4.72 -9.21
C TYR A 54 13.31 -3.87 -10.41
N ASN A 55 12.64 -4.11 -11.54
CA ASN A 55 12.83 -3.36 -12.78
C ASN A 55 14.31 -3.28 -13.25
N GLY A 56 15.08 -4.37 -13.09
CA GLY A 56 16.50 -4.43 -13.46
C GLY A 56 17.46 -3.95 -12.37
N ASP A 57 17.00 -3.11 -11.45
CA ASP A 57 17.79 -2.64 -10.31
C ASP A 57 17.95 -3.74 -9.25
N LYS A 58 19.13 -3.78 -8.60
CA LYS A 58 19.45 -4.73 -7.54
C LYS A 58 19.78 -3.98 -6.25
N TYR A 59 19.15 -4.40 -5.16
CA TYR A 59 19.29 -3.80 -3.84
C TYR A 59 19.74 -4.86 -2.83
N ASP A 60 20.67 -4.48 -1.94
CA ASP A 60 21.05 -5.35 -0.83
C ASP A 60 19.90 -5.43 0.19
N ALA A 61 19.38 -6.64 0.37
CA ALA A 61 18.30 -6.96 1.30
C ALA A 61 18.88 -7.83 2.42
N VAL A 62 19.60 -7.18 3.33
CA VAL A 62 20.35 -7.84 4.40
C VAL A 62 19.79 -7.39 5.74
N ALA A 63 19.39 -8.33 6.58
CA ALA A 63 18.90 -8.03 7.91
C ALA A 63 20.01 -7.52 8.83
N SER A 64 19.63 -6.65 9.78
CA SER A 64 20.47 -6.35 10.93
C SER A 64 20.78 -7.64 11.72
N PRO A 65 21.92 -7.73 12.42
CA PRO A 65 22.21 -8.84 13.33
C PRO A 65 21.08 -9.12 14.33
N THR A 66 20.37 -8.08 14.77
CA THR A 66 19.22 -8.19 15.69
C THR A 66 17.89 -8.48 14.99
N GLY A 67 17.86 -8.47 13.64
CA GLY A 67 16.63 -8.57 12.85
C GLY A 67 15.96 -7.23 12.57
N ALA A 68 14.72 -7.30 12.12
CA ALA A 68 13.92 -6.12 11.85
C ALA A 68 13.58 -5.37 13.16
N ALA A 69 13.33 -4.07 13.04
CA ALA A 69 12.87 -3.21 14.11
C ALA A 69 11.85 -2.23 13.53
N ASP A 70 10.61 -2.30 14.03
CA ASP A 70 9.45 -1.55 13.50
C ASP A 70 9.75 -0.06 13.36
N ASP A 71 10.17 0.61 14.43
CA ASP A 71 10.46 2.05 14.43
C ASP A 71 11.55 2.44 13.42
N LYS A 72 12.66 1.69 13.39
CA LYS A 72 13.78 1.97 12.45
C LYS A 72 13.39 1.67 11.00
N CYS A 73 12.57 0.65 10.78
CA CYS A 73 12.03 0.38 9.46
C CYS A 73 11.10 1.51 9.01
N ARG A 74 10.28 2.04 9.94
CA ARG A 74 9.40 3.16 9.67
C ARG A 74 10.19 4.43 9.32
N ASP A 75 11.36 4.66 9.91
CA ASP A 75 12.24 5.76 9.51
C ASP A 75 12.67 5.65 8.03
N ASP A 76 13.05 4.45 7.58
CA ASP A 76 13.42 4.22 6.16
C ASP A 76 12.20 4.33 5.23
N VAL A 77 11.04 3.85 5.66
CA VAL A 77 9.77 3.96 4.93
C VAL A 77 9.33 5.42 4.76
N THR A 78 9.35 6.22 5.83
CA THR A 78 8.92 7.62 5.78
C THR A 78 9.86 8.48 4.92
N LYS A 79 11.17 8.18 4.93
CA LYS A 79 12.12 8.76 3.96
C LYS A 79 11.76 8.38 2.52
N ALA A 80 11.45 7.11 2.26
CA ALA A 80 11.05 6.64 0.92
C ALA A 80 9.75 7.32 0.44
N LEU A 81 8.80 7.57 1.34
CA LEU A 81 7.56 8.32 1.06
C LEU A 81 7.83 9.80 0.74
N LYS A 82 8.97 10.37 1.13
CA LYS A 82 9.31 11.79 0.91
C LYS A 82 8.24 12.72 1.47
N LEU A 83 7.88 12.49 2.74
CA LEU A 83 6.84 13.26 3.43
C LEU A 83 7.16 14.76 3.50
N SER A 84 8.44 15.13 3.47
CA SER A 84 8.91 16.52 3.50
C SER A 84 9.11 17.14 2.10
N ALA A 85 8.63 16.50 1.04
CA ALA A 85 8.72 17.06 -0.30
C ALA A 85 7.92 18.39 -0.39
N PRO A 86 8.40 19.38 -1.17
CA PRO A 86 7.65 20.63 -1.36
C PRO A 86 6.23 20.37 -1.85
N CYS A 87 5.27 21.11 -1.27
CA CYS A 87 3.86 21.02 -1.61
C CYS A 87 3.42 22.29 -2.34
N GLU A 88 3.00 22.14 -3.60
CA GLU A 88 2.48 23.25 -4.41
C GLU A 88 0.95 23.42 -4.27
N ALA A 89 0.28 22.42 -3.69
CA ALA A 89 -1.14 22.46 -3.37
C ALA A 89 -1.39 23.04 -1.96
N ASN A 90 -2.65 23.30 -1.62
CA ASN A 90 -3.02 23.76 -0.26
C ASN A 90 -2.60 22.78 0.83
N ASN A 91 -2.76 21.48 0.57
CA ASN A 91 -2.31 20.39 1.42
C ASN A 91 -1.87 19.23 0.53
N CYS A 92 -0.82 18.52 0.96
CA CYS A 92 -0.29 17.36 0.26
C CYS A 92 -0.34 16.12 1.14
N THR A 93 -0.27 14.97 0.48
CA THR A 93 -0.05 13.65 1.10
C THR A 93 1.45 13.43 1.27
N PHE A 94 2.11 12.89 0.24
CA PHE A 94 3.52 12.59 0.22
C PHE A 94 4.10 12.83 -1.18
N ASN A 95 5.42 12.97 -1.28
CA ASN A 95 6.12 13.27 -2.54
C ASN A 95 5.55 14.49 -3.30
N GLY A 96 5.01 15.48 -2.56
CA GLY A 96 4.44 16.71 -3.12
C GLY A 96 3.08 16.55 -3.80
N ALA A 97 2.45 15.37 -3.68
CA ALA A 97 1.14 15.13 -4.28
C ALA A 97 0.03 15.84 -3.49
N GLY A 98 -0.80 16.64 -4.17
CA GLY A 98 -1.97 17.27 -3.53
C GLY A 98 -2.95 16.23 -2.96
N ASN A 99 -3.52 16.51 -1.79
CA ASN A 99 -4.43 15.58 -1.11
C ASN A 99 -5.90 15.64 -1.58
N GLY A 100 -6.21 16.52 -2.53
CA GLY A 100 -7.56 16.71 -3.08
C GLY A 100 -8.55 17.40 -2.13
N GLY A 101 -8.10 17.97 -1.01
CA GLY A 101 -8.95 18.77 -0.10
C GLY A 101 -9.79 17.97 0.90
N GLY A 102 -9.75 16.63 0.86
CA GLY A 102 -10.48 15.78 1.80
C GLY A 102 -12.01 15.82 1.61
N GLY A 103 -12.75 15.71 2.71
CA GLY A 103 -14.21 15.87 2.73
C GLY A 103 -15.02 14.57 2.74
N ALA A 104 -16.34 14.69 2.57
CA ALA A 104 -17.29 13.59 2.73
C ALA A 104 -17.05 12.41 1.79
N GLY A 105 -16.45 12.64 0.61
CA GLY A 105 -16.07 11.59 -0.34
C GLY A 105 -14.99 10.63 0.20
N GLN A 106 -14.30 10.97 1.28
CA GLN A 106 -13.31 10.13 1.95
C GLN A 106 -13.85 9.53 3.27
N ALA A 107 -15.15 9.66 3.54
CA ALA A 107 -15.77 9.09 4.73
C ALA A 107 -15.71 7.55 4.71
N ASP A 108 -16.00 6.94 3.56
CA ASP A 108 -15.94 5.50 3.35
C ASP A 108 -14.80 5.14 2.40
N LEU A 109 -13.79 4.44 2.93
CA LEU A 109 -12.59 4.10 2.17
C LEU A 109 -12.56 2.61 1.87
N TYR A 110 -12.36 2.28 0.59
CA TYR A 110 -12.19 0.91 0.10
C TYR A 110 -10.74 0.70 -0.37
N ALA A 111 -9.99 -0.11 0.36
CA ALA A 111 -8.59 -0.43 0.08
C ALA A 111 -8.46 -1.80 -0.60
N SER A 112 -8.13 -1.82 -1.89
CA SER A 112 -8.07 -3.07 -2.66
C SER A 112 -6.66 -3.66 -2.77
N SER A 113 -6.55 -4.78 -3.48
CA SER A 113 -5.27 -5.34 -3.94
C SER A 113 -4.30 -5.65 -2.79
N SER A 114 -3.12 -5.03 -2.74
CA SER A 114 -2.06 -5.36 -1.78
C SER A 114 -2.46 -5.18 -0.33
N PHE A 115 -3.33 -4.22 -0.01
CA PHE A 115 -3.88 -4.03 1.34
C PHE A 115 -4.69 -5.27 1.75
N CYS A 116 -5.64 -5.68 0.91
CA CYS A 116 -6.46 -6.88 1.16
C CYS A 116 -5.61 -8.16 1.22
N TYR A 117 -4.63 -8.31 0.32
CA TYR A 117 -3.76 -9.49 0.32
C TYR A 117 -2.89 -9.58 1.57
N MET A 118 -2.31 -8.47 2.02
CA MET A 118 -1.52 -8.44 3.24
C MET A 118 -2.38 -8.71 4.47
N ALA A 119 -3.52 -8.02 4.59
CA ALA A 119 -4.48 -8.27 5.67
C ALA A 119 -4.88 -9.75 5.75
N SER A 120 -5.12 -10.39 4.60
CA SER A 120 -5.43 -11.82 4.55
C SER A 120 -4.23 -12.65 5.00
N ARG A 121 -3.04 -12.45 4.40
CA ARG A 121 -1.82 -13.24 4.68
C ARG A 121 -1.45 -13.23 6.17
N VAL A 122 -1.56 -12.08 6.82
CA VAL A 122 -1.17 -11.90 8.23
C VAL A 122 -2.31 -12.15 9.22
N GLY A 123 -3.51 -12.50 8.72
CA GLY A 123 -4.65 -12.90 9.55
C GLY A 123 -5.44 -11.75 10.17
N LEU A 124 -5.31 -10.52 9.64
CA LEU A 124 -6.19 -9.40 10.01
C LEU A 124 -7.63 -9.62 9.54
N ILE A 125 -7.79 -10.32 8.41
CA ILE A 125 -9.08 -10.71 7.87
C ILE A 125 -9.11 -12.22 7.61
N ASP A 126 -10.31 -12.79 7.64
CA ASP A 126 -10.53 -14.18 7.21
C ASP A 126 -10.15 -14.30 5.72
N SER A 127 -9.34 -15.30 5.36
CA SER A 127 -8.98 -15.60 3.97
C SER A 127 -10.17 -15.82 3.04
N LYS A 128 -11.32 -16.23 3.58
CA LYS A 128 -12.53 -16.47 2.79
C LYS A 128 -13.38 -15.21 2.60
N ALA A 129 -13.11 -14.16 3.37
CA ALA A 129 -13.84 -12.90 3.26
C ALA A 129 -13.41 -12.16 1.99
N THR A 130 -14.38 -11.87 1.12
CA THR A 130 -14.18 -11.07 -0.10
C THR A 130 -14.05 -9.57 0.19
N SER A 131 -14.56 -9.15 1.35
CA SER A 131 -14.49 -7.80 1.90
C SER A 131 -14.55 -7.87 3.43
N ARG A 132 -13.75 -7.06 4.13
CA ARG A 132 -13.84 -6.91 5.59
C ARG A 132 -13.30 -5.55 6.03
N LYS A 133 -13.82 -5.04 7.15
CA LYS A 133 -13.28 -3.85 7.81
C LYS A 133 -11.99 -4.14 8.55
N THR A 134 -11.09 -3.18 8.56
CA THR A 134 -9.84 -3.15 9.35
C THR A 134 -9.47 -1.69 9.64
N THR A 135 -8.34 -1.45 10.30
CA THR A 135 -7.85 -0.11 10.65
C THR A 135 -6.34 -0.01 10.41
N PRO A 136 -5.78 1.19 10.19
CA PRO A 136 -4.33 1.37 10.16
C PRO A 136 -3.63 0.83 11.42
N ALA A 137 -4.22 1.01 12.61
CA ALA A 137 -3.69 0.46 13.86
C ALA A 137 -3.57 -1.08 13.84
N ALA A 138 -4.49 -1.78 13.17
CA ALA A 138 -4.40 -3.24 13.04
C ALA A 138 -3.19 -3.68 12.19
N TYR A 139 -2.86 -2.93 11.13
CA TYR A 139 -1.63 -3.17 10.37
C TYR A 139 -0.38 -2.92 11.21
N ARG A 140 -0.36 -1.85 12.01
CA ARG A 140 0.74 -1.57 12.93
C ARG A 140 0.94 -2.68 13.95
N ALA A 141 -0.12 -3.11 14.62
CA ALA A 141 -0.03 -4.20 15.61
C ALA A 141 0.48 -5.51 14.99
N ALA A 142 0.11 -5.79 13.73
CA ALA A 142 0.68 -6.90 12.99
C ALA A 142 2.17 -6.70 12.70
N ALA A 143 2.59 -5.48 12.31
CA ALA A 143 3.99 -5.15 12.05
C ALA A 143 4.84 -5.33 13.30
N GLU A 144 4.44 -4.72 14.42
CA GLU A 144 5.12 -4.78 15.71
C GLU A 144 5.37 -6.22 16.16
N LYS A 145 4.40 -7.12 15.94
CA LYS A 145 4.57 -8.56 16.23
C LYS A 145 5.52 -9.24 15.25
N ILE A 146 5.33 -9.03 13.95
CA ILE A 146 6.02 -9.79 12.90
C ILE A 146 7.47 -9.36 12.74
N CYS A 147 7.78 -8.09 12.95
CA CYS A 147 9.14 -7.58 12.85
C CYS A 147 10.10 -8.21 13.90
N LEU A 148 9.57 -8.80 14.97
CA LEU A 148 10.36 -9.52 15.98
C LEU A 148 10.77 -10.94 15.54
N PHE A 149 10.20 -11.45 14.45
CA PHE A 149 10.44 -12.81 14.00
C PHE A 149 11.75 -12.94 13.22
N SER A 150 12.34 -14.13 13.31
CA SER A 150 13.27 -14.63 12.30
C SER A 150 12.55 -15.02 11.02
N LEU A 151 13.33 -15.19 9.96
CA LEU A 151 12.82 -15.68 8.69
C LEU A 151 12.08 -17.02 8.84
N GLU A 152 12.62 -17.95 9.63
CA GLU A 152 12.02 -19.28 9.81
C GLU A 152 10.74 -19.23 10.66
N GLU A 153 10.73 -18.43 11.72
CA GLU A 153 9.52 -18.20 12.53
C GLU A 153 8.39 -17.59 11.69
N ALA A 154 8.71 -16.64 10.80
CA ALA A 154 7.74 -16.03 9.90
C ALA A 154 7.23 -17.00 8.84
N LYS A 155 8.09 -17.85 8.26
CA LYS A 155 7.67 -18.90 7.33
C LYS A 155 6.68 -19.87 7.98
N ALA A 156 6.96 -20.28 9.22
CA ALA A 156 6.09 -21.19 9.97
C ALA A 156 4.76 -20.53 10.36
N SER A 157 4.80 -19.27 10.79
CA SER A 157 3.62 -18.55 11.29
C SER A 157 2.69 -18.02 10.20
N TYR A 158 3.24 -17.76 9.00
CA TYR A 158 2.51 -17.17 7.88
C TYR A 158 2.57 -18.04 6.61
N PRO A 159 2.03 -19.28 6.65
CA PRO A 159 2.13 -20.23 5.53
C PRO A 159 1.35 -19.78 4.28
N ARG A 160 0.47 -18.78 4.41
CA ARG A 160 -0.26 -18.16 3.29
C ARG A 160 0.55 -17.10 2.55
N ALA A 161 1.63 -16.58 3.14
CA ALA A 161 2.54 -15.68 2.47
C ALA A 161 3.39 -16.48 1.46
N ARG A 162 3.65 -15.91 0.28
CA ARG A 162 4.54 -16.54 -0.70
C ARG A 162 5.94 -16.62 -0.10
N ALA A 163 6.62 -17.75 -0.23
CA ALA A 163 7.97 -17.93 0.31
C ALA A 163 8.95 -16.82 -0.12
N THR A 164 8.80 -16.31 -1.35
CA THR A 164 9.59 -15.18 -1.89
C THR A 164 9.26 -13.82 -1.25
N ASP A 165 8.07 -13.67 -0.66
CA ASP A 165 7.61 -12.45 0.00
C ASP A 165 7.84 -12.47 1.51
N VAL A 166 7.95 -13.65 2.13
CA VAL A 166 8.13 -13.78 3.59
C VAL A 166 9.27 -12.91 4.14
N PRO A 167 10.46 -12.81 3.52
CA PRO A 167 11.53 -11.95 4.04
C PRO A 167 11.15 -10.48 4.22
N TYR A 168 10.16 -10.00 3.45
CA TYR A 168 9.75 -8.61 3.35
C TYR A 168 8.44 -8.32 4.10
N ILE A 169 7.86 -9.30 4.79
CA ILE A 169 6.52 -9.17 5.38
C ILE A 169 6.45 -8.07 6.46
N CYS A 170 7.52 -7.88 7.23
CA CYS A 170 7.67 -6.74 8.16
C CYS A 170 7.68 -5.42 7.38
N MET A 171 8.60 -5.29 6.40
CA MET A 171 8.69 -4.12 5.51
C MET A 171 7.34 -3.73 4.90
N ASP A 172 6.62 -4.70 4.34
CA ASP A 172 5.34 -4.48 3.65
C ASP A 172 4.26 -3.96 4.61
N LEU A 173 4.22 -4.46 5.85
CA LEU A 173 3.26 -4.00 6.86
C LEU A 173 3.60 -2.60 7.36
N VAL A 174 4.87 -2.34 7.68
CA VAL A 174 5.34 -1.01 8.08
C VAL A 174 5.06 -0.01 6.97
N TYR A 175 5.31 -0.40 5.70
CA TYR A 175 4.99 0.41 4.53
C TYR A 175 3.50 0.71 4.43
N GLN A 176 2.64 -0.30 4.50
CA GLN A 176 1.19 -0.09 4.38
C GLN A 176 0.63 0.75 5.52
N TYR A 177 1.08 0.52 6.75
CA TYR A 177 0.74 1.34 7.90
C TYR A 177 1.15 2.81 7.69
N SER A 178 2.41 3.05 7.34
CA SER A 178 2.96 4.40 7.17
C SER A 178 2.34 5.10 5.95
N LEU A 179 2.05 4.37 4.88
CA LEU A 179 1.36 4.94 3.72
C LEU A 179 -0.06 5.41 4.08
N LEU A 180 -0.81 4.63 4.87
CA LEU A 180 -2.15 4.99 5.30
C LEU A 180 -2.15 6.18 6.28
N MET A 181 -1.27 6.14 7.28
CA MET A 181 -1.19 7.16 8.33
C MET A 181 -0.40 8.38 7.88
N ASP A 182 0.89 8.20 7.61
CA ASP A 182 1.83 9.28 7.38
C ASP A 182 1.70 9.84 5.96
N GLY A 183 1.39 8.98 4.99
CA GLY A 183 1.15 9.39 3.60
C GLY A 183 -0.24 10.00 3.40
N PHE A 184 -1.29 9.25 3.68
CA PHE A 184 -2.67 9.66 3.41
C PHE A 184 -3.36 10.41 4.58
N GLY A 185 -2.71 10.54 5.73
CA GLY A 185 -3.25 11.31 6.86
C GLY A 185 -4.46 10.65 7.54
N LEU A 186 -4.60 9.33 7.46
CA LEU A 186 -5.69 8.64 8.14
C LEU A 186 -5.43 8.54 9.64
N GLU A 187 -6.50 8.60 10.43
CA GLU A 187 -6.44 8.32 11.87
C GLU A 187 -6.21 6.81 12.14
N PRO A 188 -5.53 6.43 13.24
CA PRO A 188 -5.19 5.03 13.51
C PRO A 188 -6.41 4.11 13.62
N THR A 189 -7.53 4.67 14.10
CA THR A 189 -8.79 3.97 14.35
C THR A 189 -9.78 4.10 13.20
N LYS A 190 -9.45 4.86 12.14
CA LYS A 190 -10.31 5.00 10.96
C LYS A 190 -10.58 3.63 10.37
N GLU A 191 -11.85 3.25 10.33
CA GLU A 191 -12.26 2.03 9.65
C GLU A 191 -12.07 2.19 8.14
N ILE A 192 -11.38 1.22 7.55
CA ILE A 192 -11.25 1.06 6.10
C ILE A 192 -11.78 -0.32 5.71
N THR A 193 -12.41 -0.41 4.55
CA THR A 193 -12.87 -1.69 4.00
C THR A 193 -11.80 -2.25 3.07
N VAL A 194 -11.13 -3.33 3.47
CA VAL A 194 -10.25 -4.05 2.55
C VAL A 194 -11.07 -4.99 1.68
N VAL A 195 -10.89 -4.90 0.36
CA VAL A 195 -11.76 -5.57 -0.60
C VAL A 195 -10.98 -6.20 -1.74
N GLU A 196 -11.29 -7.47 -2.03
CA GLU A 196 -10.82 -8.16 -3.24
C GLU A 196 -11.95 -8.29 -4.27
N LYS A 197 -13.16 -8.55 -3.78
CA LYS A 197 -14.37 -8.65 -4.62
C LYS A 197 -15.54 -7.97 -3.94
N VAL A 198 -16.34 -7.27 -4.73
CA VAL A 198 -17.63 -6.71 -4.32
C VAL A 198 -18.76 -7.63 -4.73
N LYS A 199 -19.77 -7.77 -3.87
CA LYS A 199 -21.00 -8.50 -4.22
C LYS A 199 -21.90 -7.58 -5.05
N HIS A 200 -22.37 -8.06 -6.19
CA HIS A 200 -23.35 -7.39 -7.04
C HIS A 200 -24.41 -8.42 -7.47
N GLY A 201 -25.62 -8.31 -6.91
CA GLY A 201 -26.62 -9.38 -6.99
C GLY A 201 -26.05 -10.69 -6.43
N GLU A 202 -26.11 -11.76 -7.23
CA GLU A 202 -25.58 -13.09 -6.87
C GLU A 202 -24.09 -13.28 -7.21
N TYR A 203 -23.43 -12.27 -7.82
CA TYR A 203 -22.06 -12.40 -8.32
C TYR A 203 -21.04 -11.67 -7.45
N PHE A 204 -19.80 -12.18 -7.44
CA PHE A 204 -18.64 -11.51 -6.86
C PHE A 204 -17.75 -10.95 -7.96
N ILE A 205 -17.76 -9.62 -8.09
CA ILE A 205 -16.98 -8.90 -9.10
C ILE A 205 -15.66 -8.45 -8.49
N LYS A 206 -14.54 -8.69 -9.20
CA LYS A 206 -13.22 -8.24 -8.75
C LYS A 206 -13.18 -6.71 -8.64
N THR A 207 -12.65 -6.19 -7.54
CA THR A 207 -12.43 -4.74 -7.38
C THR A 207 -11.21 -4.30 -8.16
N ALA A 208 -11.40 -4.13 -9.47
CA ALA A 208 -10.38 -3.69 -10.40
C ALA A 208 -11.01 -2.76 -11.46
N TRP A 209 -10.15 -2.04 -12.16
CA TRP A 209 -10.50 -1.07 -13.18
C TRP A 209 -11.38 -1.57 -14.35
N PRO A 210 -11.35 -2.85 -14.80
CA PRO A 210 -12.04 -3.23 -16.04
C PRO A 210 -13.55 -3.02 -16.02
N LEU A 211 -14.22 -3.16 -14.88
CA LEU A 211 -15.66 -2.88 -14.80
C LEU A 211 -15.95 -1.38 -14.94
N GLY A 212 -15.11 -0.52 -14.36
CA GLY A 212 -15.26 0.93 -14.48
C GLY A 212 -15.13 1.40 -15.93
N GLU A 213 -14.10 0.92 -16.63
CA GLU A 213 -13.92 1.18 -18.07
C GLU A 213 -15.10 0.68 -18.91
N ALA A 214 -15.61 -0.51 -18.61
CA ALA A 214 -16.75 -1.06 -19.33
C ALA A 214 -18.01 -0.19 -19.12
N ILE A 215 -18.25 0.30 -17.89
CA ILE A 215 -19.36 1.21 -17.59
C ILE A 215 -19.17 2.52 -18.36
N GLU A 216 -18.00 3.14 -18.28
CA GLU A 216 -17.70 4.38 -19.00
C GLU A 216 -17.94 4.23 -20.51
N ALA A 217 -17.49 3.12 -21.10
CA ALA A 217 -17.66 2.83 -22.52
C ALA A 217 -19.12 2.64 -22.96
N VAL A 218 -20.01 2.20 -22.07
CA VAL A 218 -21.44 1.96 -22.39
C VAL A 218 -22.39 3.01 -21.82
N SER A 219 -21.89 3.92 -20.98
CA SER A 219 -22.67 5.00 -20.39
C SER A 219 -23.04 6.03 -21.47
N PRO A 220 -24.33 6.45 -21.56
CA PRO A 220 -24.73 7.43 -22.56
C PRO A 220 -24.10 8.80 -22.27
N THR A 221 -23.40 9.36 -23.26
CA THR A 221 -22.68 10.64 -23.17
C THR A 221 -23.59 11.87 -23.04
N LYS A 222 -24.90 11.72 -23.30
CA LYS A 222 -25.88 12.82 -23.29
C LYS A 222 -26.54 12.97 -21.92
N ARG A 223 -25.92 13.73 -21.00
CA ARG A 223 -26.63 14.41 -19.88
C ARG A 223 -25.97 15.72 -19.37
N LEU A 224 -24.89 16.22 -19.98
CA LEU A 224 -24.17 17.40 -19.46
C LEU A 224 -24.30 18.68 -20.30
N GLN A 225 -25.17 18.72 -21.33
CA GLN A 225 -25.41 19.94 -22.12
C GLN A 225 -26.74 20.66 -21.81
N ASP A 226 -27.56 20.13 -20.90
CA ASP A 226 -28.87 20.71 -20.55
C ASP A 226 -28.96 21.05 -19.04
N ALA A 227 -27.97 21.77 -18.50
CA ALA A 227 -28.03 22.41 -17.19
C ALA A 227 -27.42 23.82 -17.23
#